data_AF-A0A168KIH2-F1
#
_entry.id   AF-A0A168KIH2-F1
#
_cell.length_a   1.000
_cell.length_b   1.000
_cell.length_c   1.000
_cell.angle_alpha   90.00
_cell.angle_beta   90.00
_cell.angle_gamma   90.00
#
_symmetry.space_group_name_H-M   'P 1'
#
loop_
_entity.id
_entity.type
_entity.pdbx_description
1 polymer ?
#
loop_
_entity_poly.entity_id
_entity_poly.type
_entity_poly.pdbx_seq_one_letter_code
_entity_poly.pdbx_strand_id
1 'polypeptide(L)'
;ERVKADYFNTEGDTTEDTVAIITEIRNNIMIKKEEIIQTIAPLIPPKYKVNLKKPTYVIFVTVFKSACGITVLKDYYERKRYNLVAYCQ
;
A
#
# COMPACT_ATOMS: atom_id res chain seq x y z
N GLU A 1 10.12 -6.67 10.00
CA GLU A 1 10.10 -8.11 9.68
C GLU A 1 8.71 -8.75 9.56
N ARG A 2 7.75 -8.52 10.48
CA ARG A 2 6.44 -9.22 10.46
C ARG A 2 5.58 -9.04 9.20
N VAL A 3 5.64 -7.88 8.54
CA VAL A 3 4.84 -7.61 7.33
C VAL A 3 5.20 -8.55 6.17
N LYS A 4 6.43 -9.08 6.12
CA LYS A 4 6.86 -9.98 5.03
C LYS A 4 6.27 -11.39 5.15
N ALA A 5 6.06 -11.86 6.38
CA ALA A 5 5.68 -13.25 6.63
C ALA A 5 4.17 -13.48 6.48
N ASP A 6 3.33 -12.54 6.93
CA ASP A 6 1.89 -12.75 7.02
C ASP A 6 1.13 -12.50 5.70
N TYR A 7 1.69 -11.70 4.78
CA TYR A 7 0.97 -11.26 3.56
C TYR A 7 1.54 -11.80 2.24
N PHE A 8 2.74 -12.39 2.25
CA PHE A 8 3.39 -12.94 1.05
C PHE A 8 3.53 -14.48 1.13
N ASN A 9 2.51 -15.16 1.65
CA ASN A 9 2.56 -16.61 1.80
C ASN A 9 2.39 -17.32 0.44
N THR A 10 3.25 -18.31 0.19
CA THR A 10 3.78 -18.73 -1.14
C THR A 10 2.92 -19.75 -1.93
N GLU A 11 1.63 -19.93 -1.65
CA GLU A 11 0.91 -21.11 -2.17
C GLU A 11 0.00 -20.88 -3.39
N GLY A 12 0.06 -19.71 -4.07
CA GLY A 12 -0.71 -19.50 -5.31
C GLY A 12 -0.44 -18.22 -6.10
N ASP A 13 0.68 -17.54 -5.85
CA ASP A 13 0.96 -16.20 -6.37
C ASP A 13 1.66 -16.31 -7.74
N THR A 14 0.83 -16.27 -8.79
CA THR A 14 1.20 -16.25 -10.22
C THR A 14 2.31 -15.24 -10.49
N THR A 15 3.17 -15.54 -11.47
CA THR A 15 4.47 -14.93 -11.73
C THR A 15 4.51 -13.42 -12.05
N GLU A 16 3.42 -12.68 -11.89
CA GLU A 16 3.28 -11.28 -12.33
C GLU A 16 2.54 -10.38 -11.34
N ASP A 17 2.58 -10.69 -10.04
CA ASP A 17 1.93 -9.85 -9.06
C ASP A 17 2.55 -8.44 -8.99
N THR A 18 1.69 -7.44 -9.07
CA THR A 18 2.10 -6.04 -9.15
C THR A 18 1.73 -5.29 -7.88
N VAL A 19 2.60 -4.36 -7.47
CA VAL A 19 2.43 -3.58 -6.26
C VAL A 19 2.39 -2.08 -6.55
N ALA A 20 1.60 -1.34 -5.79
CA ALA A 20 1.69 0.12 -5.72
C ALA A 20 1.70 0.58 -4.26
N ILE A 21 2.41 1.68 -4.01
CA ILE A 21 2.43 2.36 -2.72
C ILE A 21 1.52 3.58 -2.83
N ILE A 22 0.50 3.66 -1.98
CA ILE A 22 -0.40 4.79 -1.87
C ILE A 22 -0.23 5.39 -0.48
N THR A 23 -0.03 6.71 -0.43
CA THR A 23 0.21 7.45 0.82
C THR A 23 -0.87 8.51 0.99
N GLU A 24 -1.58 8.50 2.12
CA GLU A 24 -2.45 9.59 2.55
C GLU A 24 -1.85 10.25 3.79
N ILE A 25 -1.57 11.55 3.70
CA ILE A 25 -1.01 12.33 4.81
C ILE A 25 -2.06 13.36 5.22
N ARG A 26 -2.49 13.31 6.48
CA ARG A 26 -3.50 14.18 7.05
C ARG A 26 -2.91 14.91 8.26
N ASN A 27 -2.87 16.23 8.18
CA ASN A 27 -2.45 17.11 9.27
C ASN A 27 -1.02 16.80 9.80
N ASN A 28 -0.10 16.47 8.89
CA ASN A 28 1.32 16.31 9.17
C ASN A 28 2.13 16.98 8.05
N ILE A 29 3.08 17.85 8.43
CA ILE A 29 3.94 18.61 7.50
C ILE A 29 5.41 18.14 7.51
N MET A 30 5.77 17.28 8.46
CA MET A 30 7.14 16.83 8.67
C MET A 30 7.47 15.60 7.81
N ILE A 31 6.51 14.69 7.69
CA ILE A 31 6.65 13.45 6.93
C ILE A 31 6.23 13.73 5.49
N LYS A 32 7.16 13.54 4.56
CA LYS A 32 6.90 13.66 3.12
C LYS A 32 6.61 12.31 2.51
N LYS A 33 5.81 12.30 1.45
CA LYS A 33 5.51 11.10 0.64
C LYS A 33 6.77 10.41 0.13
N GLU A 34 7.77 11.18 -0.29
CA GLU A 34 9.04 10.66 -0.83
C GLU A 34 9.80 9.82 0.19
N GLU A 35 9.93 10.32 1.43
CA GLU A 35 10.59 9.60 2.53
C GLU A 35 9.90 8.26 2.84
N ILE A 36 8.56 8.26 2.81
CA ILE A 36 7.76 7.04 3.01
C ILE A 36 8.06 6.04 1.88
N ILE A 37 8.06 6.49 0.63
CA ILE A 37 8.31 5.62 -0.53
C ILE A 37 9.74 5.06 -0.48
N GLN A 38 10.74 5.88 -0.18
CA GLN A 38 12.14 5.44 -0.06
C GLN A 38 12.34 4.44 1.07
N THR A 39 11.60 4.57 2.17
CA THR A 39 11.67 3.64 3.30
C THR A 39 11.00 2.30 2.98
N ILE A 40 9.87 2.31 2.25
CA ILE A 40 9.05 1.12 1.99
C ILE A 40 9.54 0.35 0.76
N ALA A 41 10.00 1.04 -0.29
CA ALA A 41 10.48 0.40 -1.53
C ALA A 41 11.48 -0.75 -1.31
N PRO A 42 12.52 -0.63 -0.45
CA PRO A 42 13.47 -1.74 -0.20
C PRO A 42 12.88 -2.88 0.65
N LEU A 43 11.74 -2.65 1.33
CA LEU A 43 11.08 -3.69 2.13
C LEU A 43 10.24 -4.63 1.25
N ILE A 44 9.93 -4.24 0.02
CA ILE A 44 9.12 -5.03 -0.92
C ILE A 44 10.01 -6.13 -1.53
N PRO A 45 9.56 -7.39 -1.54
CA PRO A 45 10.28 -8.46 -2.21
C PRO A 45 10.46 -8.17 -3.72
N PRO A 46 11.63 -8.48 -4.31
CA PRO A 46 11.91 -8.22 -5.73
C PRO A 46 11.03 -9.02 -6.70
N LYS A 47 10.26 -9.99 -6.19
CA LYS A 47 9.26 -10.75 -6.94
C LYS A 47 8.14 -9.85 -7.50
N TYR A 48 7.80 -8.77 -6.79
CA TYR A 48 6.69 -7.89 -7.16
C TYR A 48 7.14 -6.74 -8.05
N LYS A 49 6.48 -6.55 -9.20
CA LYS A 49 6.75 -5.41 -10.09
C LYS A 49 5.93 -4.20 -9.68
N VAL A 50 6.53 -3.01 -9.72
CA VAL A 50 5.79 -1.77 -9.44
C VAL A 50 4.86 -1.42 -10.60
N ASN A 51 3.55 -1.30 -10.35
CA ASN A 51 2.57 -0.87 -11.33
C ASN A 51 1.62 0.17 -10.72
N LEU A 52 1.74 1.42 -11.18
CA LEU A 52 0.94 2.55 -10.66
C LEU A 52 -0.47 2.63 -11.25
N LYS A 53 -0.77 1.91 -12.35
CA LYS A 53 -2.07 1.99 -13.03
C LYS A 53 -3.08 0.99 -12.48
N LYS A 54 -2.71 -0.28 -12.41
CA LYS A 54 -3.57 -1.39 -11.94
C LYS A 54 -2.74 -2.41 -11.17
N PRO A 55 -2.38 -2.11 -9.91
CA PRO A 55 -1.68 -3.05 -9.05
C PRO A 55 -2.62 -4.13 -8.50
N THR A 56 -2.11 -5.35 -8.34
CA THR A 56 -2.81 -6.44 -7.61
C THR A 56 -2.84 -6.15 -6.11
N TYR A 57 -1.71 -5.67 -5.59
CA TYR A 57 -1.53 -5.32 -4.18
C TYR A 57 -1.24 -3.83 -4.01
N VAL A 58 -1.90 -3.22 -3.04
CA VAL A 58 -1.69 -1.83 -2.67
C VAL A 58 -1.20 -1.78 -1.24
N ILE A 59 -0.01 -1.22 -1.05
CA ILE A 59 0.49 -0.86 0.27
C ILE A 59 -0.06 0.54 0.56
N PHE A 60 -1.08 0.60 1.40
CA PHE A 60 -1.72 1.84 1.80
C PHE A 60 -1.11 2.32 3.11
N VAL A 61 -0.56 3.54 3.07
CA VAL A 61 0.10 4.17 4.20
C VAL A 61 -0.70 5.41 4.57
N THR A 62 -1.23 5.43 5.79
CA THR A 62 -1.92 6.60 6.33
C THR A 62 -1.04 7.25 7.39
N VAL A 63 -0.90 8.57 7.31
CA VAL A 63 -0.24 9.37 8.35
C VAL A 63 -1.27 10.32 8.91
N PHE A 64 -1.55 10.22 10.20
CA PHE A 64 -2.46 11.10 10.91
C PHE A 64 -1.77 11.66 12.15
N LYS A 65 -1.50 12.98 12.13
CA LYS A 65 -0.70 13.65 13.16
C LYS A 65 0.63 12.93 13.39
N SER A 66 0.87 12.34 14.57
CA SER A 66 2.10 11.63 14.93
C SER A 66 2.04 10.11 14.69
N ALA A 67 0.91 9.58 14.21
CA ALA A 67 0.73 8.15 13.98
C ALA A 67 0.83 7.80 12.49
N CYS A 68 1.47 6.67 12.19
CA CYS A 68 1.46 6.06 10.87
C CYS A 68 0.79 4.68 10.92
N GLY A 69 -0.12 4.43 9.97
CA GLY A 69 -0.74 3.14 9.73
C GLY A 69 -0.26 2.60 8.38
N ILE A 70 0.09 1.32 8.32
CA ILE A 70 0.48 0.63 7.09
C ILE A 70 -0.43 -0.58 6.96
N THR A 71 -1.03 -0.75 5.80
CA THR A 71 -1.87 -1.91 5.48
C THR A 71 -1.61 -2.38 4.06
N VAL A 72 -1.70 -3.70 3.85
CA VAL A 72 -1.59 -4.31 2.52
C VAL A 72 -2.98 -4.72 2.09
N LEU A 73 -3.45 -4.15 0.99
CA LEU A 73 -4.78 -4.35 0.44
C LEU A 73 -4.68 -5.06 -0.91
N LYS A 74 -5.46 -6.12 -1.09
CA LYS A 74 -5.64 -6.77 -2.39
C LYS A 74 -6.85 -6.16 -3.11
N ASP A 75 -6.75 -5.96 -4.43
CA ASP A 75 -7.84 -5.48 -5.28
C ASP A 75 -8.43 -4.12 -4.83
N TYR A 76 -7.54 -3.22 -4.38
CA TYR A 76 -7.92 -1.93 -3.78
C TYR A 76 -8.88 -1.11 -4.66
N TYR A 77 -8.63 -1.03 -5.97
CA TYR A 77 -9.44 -0.21 -6.87
C TYR A 77 -10.86 -0.75 -7.05
N GLU A 78 -11.05 -2.06 -7.02
CA GLU A 78 -12.37 -2.68 -7.10
C GLU A 78 -13.13 -2.47 -5.78
N ARG A 79 -12.45 -2.70 -4.65
CA ARG A 79 -13.03 -2.54 -3.32
C ARG A 79 -13.34 -1.09 -2.96
N LYS A 80 -12.57 -0.13 -3.49
CA LYS A 80 -12.77 1.31 -3.26
C LYS A 80 -14.17 1.77 -3.69
N ARG A 81 -14.77 1.17 -4.73
CA ARG A 81 -16.11 1.53 -5.21
C ARG A 81 -17.21 1.26 -4.16
N TYR A 82 -16.96 0.32 -3.25
CA TYR A 82 -17.88 -0.02 -2.17
C TYR A 82 -17.69 0.84 -0.91
N ASN A 83 -16.69 1.72 -0.88
CA ASN A 83 -16.51 2.67 0.21
C ASN A 83 -17.49 3.83 0.07
N LEU A 84 -18.75 3.60 0.45
CA LEU A 84 -19.85 4.58 0.36
C LEU A 84 -19.56 5.85 1.15
N VAL A 85 -18.79 5.75 2.24
CA VAL A 85 -18.36 6.90 3.06
C VAL A 85 -17.48 7.86 2.26
N ALA A 86 -16.73 7.38 1.25
CA ALA A 86 -15.92 8.24 0.39
C ALA A 86 -16.74 9.00 -0.67
N TYR A 87 -17.97 8.56 -0.97
CA TYR A 87 -18.84 9.18 -1.99
C TYR A 87 -19.79 10.24 -1.42
N CYS A 88 -20.00 10.26 -0.10
CA CYS A 88 -20.94 11.17 0.56
C CYS A 88 -20.27 12.43 1.14
N GLN A 89 -19.23 12.94 0.46
CA GLN A 89 -18.58 14.21 0.83
C GLN A 89 -19.22 15.41 0.16
#